data_AF-A0A6C0NGU1-F1
#
_entry.id   AF-A0A6C0NGU1-F1
#
_cell.length_a   1.000
_cell.length_b   1.000
_cell.length_c   1.000
_cell.angle_alpha   90.00
_cell.angle_beta   90.00
_cell.angle_gamma   90.00
#
_symmetry.space_group_name_H-M   'P 1'
#
loop_
_entity.id
_entity.type
_entity.pdbx_description
1 polymer ?
#
loop_
_entity_poly.entity_id
_entity_poly.type
_entity_poly.pdbx_seq_one_letter_code
_entity_poly.pdbx_strand_id
1 'polypeptide(L)' 'YQLKGYCYFTNGTQRVRHVTRYVYNREEFVRFDSDVDEYRAVTELGRPDAEYWNGQPDVLERTRAEIDTV' A
#
# COMPACT_ATOMS: atom_id res chain seq x y z
N TYR A 1 -13.11 3.97 9.94
CA TYR A 1 -12.24 3.40 8.89
C TYR A 1 -11.67 4.55 8.08
N GLN A 2 -10.37 4.54 7.76
CA GLN A 2 -9.73 5.54 6.91
C GLN A 2 -8.80 4.84 5.92
N LEU A 3 -8.85 5.27 4.66
CA LEU A 3 -7.88 4.95 3.62
C LEU A 3 -6.99 6.18 3.41
N LYS A 4 -5.67 6.01 3.47
CA LYS A 4 -4.73 7.11 3.24
C LYS A 4 -3.70 6.72 2.19
N GLY A 5 -3.76 7.35 1.02
CA GLY A 5 -2.73 7.25 -0.02
C GLY A 5 -1.72 8.39 0.14
N TYR A 6 -0.45 8.04 0.25
CA TYR A 6 0.66 8.98 0.35
C TYR A 6 1.61 8.80 -0.84
N CYS A 7 2.08 9.91 -1.39
CA CYS A 7 3.15 9.94 -2.38
C CYS A 7 4.33 10.74 -1.81
N TYR A 8 5.52 10.13 -1.82
CA TYR A 8 6.76 10.77 -1.40
C TYR A 8 7.65 10.98 -2.61
N PHE A 9 8.05 12.22 -2.83
CA PHE A 9 8.86 12.64 -3.97
C PHE A 9 10.26 13.01 -3.50
N THR A 10 11.30 12.44 -4.12
CA THR A 10 12.69 12.78 -3.86
C THR A 10 13.35 13.25 -5.16
N ASN A 11 14.00 14.42 -5.10
CA ASN A 11 14.62 15.07 -6.25
C ASN A 11 13.65 15.22 -7.43
N GLY A 12 12.50 15.86 -7.20
CA GLY A 12 11.40 15.90 -8.16
C GLY A 12 10.73 14.54 -8.28
N THR A 13 10.58 14.03 -9.50
CA THR A 13 10.00 12.70 -9.79
C THR A 13 11.05 11.61 -10.00
N GLN A 14 12.33 11.90 -9.73
CA GLN A 14 13.41 10.92 -9.94
C GLN A 14 13.21 9.66 -9.08
N ARG A 15 12.71 9.82 -7.86
CA ARG A 15 12.25 8.70 -7.03
C ARG A 15 10.91 9.05 -6.41
N VAL A 16 9.90 8.27 -6.76
CA VAL A 16 8.56 8.33 -6.18
C VAL A 16 8.39 7.10 -5.29
N ARG A 17 7.76 7.27 -4.13
CA ARG A 17 7.33 6.16 -3.28
C ARG A 17 5.85 6.32 -2.96
N HIS A 18 5.06 5.31 -3.30
CA HIS A 18 3.66 5.25 -3.01
C HIS A 18 3.40 4.39 -1.76
N VAL A 19 2.60 4.91 -0.82
CA VAL A 19 2.24 4.19 0.40
C VAL A 19 0.74 4.32 0.64
N THR A 20 0.03 3.20 0.59
CA THR A 20 -1.39 3.12 0.95
C THR A 20 -1.52 2.53 2.34
N ARG A 21 -2.22 3.23 3.23
CA ARG A 21 -2.47 2.80 4.61
C ARG A 21 -3.95 2.61 4.87
N TYR A 22 -4.29 1.46 5.42
CA TYR A 22 -5.62 1.13 5.88
C TYR A 22 -5.66 1.25 7.41
N VAL A 23 -6.56 2.10 7.92
CA VAL A 23 -6.59 2.49 9.32
C VAL A 23 -7.98 2.27 9.92
N TYR A 24 -8.03 1.55 11.04
CA TYR A 24 -9.22 1.31 11.83
C TYR A 24 -8.99 1.77 13.27
N ASN A 25 -9.93 2.51 13.87
CA ASN A 25 -9.77 3.07 15.23
C ASN A 25 -8.45 3.83 15.48
N ARG A 26 -7.98 4.58 14.47
CA ARG A 26 -6.68 5.30 14.47
C ARG A 26 -5.43 4.41 14.47
N GLU A 27 -5.60 3.09 14.40
CA GLU A 27 -4.53 2.11 14.26
C GLU A 27 -4.44 1.64 12.81
N GLU A 28 -3.24 1.67 12.26
CA GLU A 28 -2.98 1.14 10.92
C GLU A 28 -2.92 -0.39 10.99
N PHE A 29 -3.71 -1.08 10.16
CA PHE A 29 -3.80 -2.54 10.19
C PHE A 29 -3.24 -3.22 8.94
N VAL A 30 -3.28 -2.57 7.77
CA VAL A 30 -2.61 -3.02 6.53
C VAL A 30 -1.94 -1.85 5.81
N ARG A 31 -0.80 -2.13 5.17
CA ARG A 31 -0.06 -1.19 4.32
C ARG A 31 0.31 -1.82 2.99
N PHE A 32 0.19 -1.08 1.90
CA PHE A 32 1.01 -1.30 0.70
C PHE A 32 2.12 -0.26 0.64
N ASP A 33 3.32 -0.67 0.29
CA ASP A 33 4.49 0.20 0.14
C ASP A 33 5.20 -0.17 -1.16
N SER A 34 5.35 0.80 -2.08
CA SER A 34 5.97 0.54 -3.38
C SER A 34 7.46 0.18 -3.29
N ASP A 35 8.13 0.45 -2.16
CA ASP A 35 9.50 -0.05 -1.94
C ASP A 35 9.51 -1.57 -1.60
N VAL A 36 8.34 -2.16 -1.26
CA VAL A 36 8.17 -3.57 -0.85
C VAL A 36 7.35 -4.37 -1.87
N ASP A 37 6.48 -3.70 -2.63
CA ASP A 37 5.65 -4.26 -3.71
C ASP A 37 4.61 -5.30 -3.29
N GLU A 38 4.19 -5.30 -2.03
CA GLU A 38 3.12 -6.16 -1.52
C GLU A 38 2.38 -5.54 -0.33
N TYR A 39 1.18 -6.05 -0.05
CA TYR A 39 0.43 -5.69 1.14
C TYR A 39 1.04 -6.38 2.37
N ARG A 40 1.30 -5.62 3.43
CA ARG A 40 1.80 -6.10 4.71
C ARG A 40 0.81 -5.76 5.81
N ALA A 41 0.46 -6.77 6.59
CA ALA A 41 -0.26 -6.59 7.84
C ALA A 41 0.64 -5.83 8.83
N VAL A 42 0.14 -4.70 9.35
CA VAL A 42 0.80 -3.92 10.40
C VAL A 42 0.40 -4.44 11.77
N THR A 43 -0.81 -5.01 11.87
CA THR A 43 -1.35 -5.68 13.05
C THR A 43 -1.95 -7.02 12.66
N GLU A 44 -2.20 -7.88 13.65
CA GLU A 44 -2.82 -9.20 13.43
C GLU A 44 -4.17 -9.10 12.71
N LEU A 45 -4.93 -8.02 12.95
CA LEU A 45 -6.22 -7.76 12.31
C LEU A 45 -6.11 -7.70 10.78
N GLY A 46 -4.99 -7.18 10.26
CA GLY A 46 -4.78 -7.01 8.82
C GLY A 46 -4.22 -8.22 8.09
N ARG A 47 -3.90 -9.31 8.80
CA ARG A 47 -3.34 -10.51 8.16
C ARG A 47 -4.27 -11.10 7.09
N PRO A 48 -5.58 -11.29 7.34
CA PRO A 48 -6.49 -11.85 6.33
C PRO A 48 -6.57 -10.97 5.08
N ASP A 49 -6.62 -9.65 5.25
CA ASP A 49 -6.70 -8.70 4.15
C ASP A 49 -5.40 -8.67 3.33
N ALA A 50 -4.23 -8.67 3.98
CA ALA A 50 -2.94 -8.72 3.31
C ALA A 50 -2.76 -10.03 2.51
N GLU A 51 -3.10 -11.17 3.10
CA GLU A 51 -3.06 -12.48 2.42
C GLU A 51 -4.03 -12.52 1.23
N TYR A 52 -5.25 -12.02 1.41
CA TYR A 52 -6.26 -11.98 0.36
C TYR A 52 -5.81 -11.10 -0.82
N TRP A 53 -5.39 -9.86 -0.56
CA TRP A 53 -4.97 -8.94 -1.64
C TRP A 53 -3.69 -9.38 -2.34
N ASN A 54 -2.73 -9.96 -1.61
CA ASN A 54 -1.53 -10.53 -2.25
C ASN A 54 -1.85 -11.80 -3.06
N GLY A 55 -2.94 -12.50 -2.73
CA GLY A 55 -3.44 -13.64 -3.49
C GLY A 55 -4.21 -13.26 -4.77
N GLN A 56 -4.41 -11.97 -5.04
CA GLN A 56 -5.10 -11.44 -6.21
C GLN A 56 -4.11 -10.73 -7.14
N PRO A 57 -3.58 -11.42 -8.18
CA PRO A 57 -2.52 -10.86 -9.04
C PRO A 57 -2.93 -9.57 -9.74
N ASP A 58 -4.17 -9.48 -10.20
CA ASP A 58 -4.75 -8.31 -10.87
C ASP A 58 -4.80 -7.07 -9.96
N VAL A 59 -5.18 -7.26 -8.70
CA VAL A 59 -5.21 -6.19 -7.69
C VAL A 59 -3.78 -5.71 -7.40
N LEU A 60 -2.87 -6.66 -7.18
CA LEU A 60 -1.50 -6.37 -6.79
C LEU A 60 -0.72 -5.67 -7.92
N GLU A 61 -0.86 -6.14 -9.17
CA GLU A 61 -0.27 -5.50 -10.35
C GLU A 61 -0.80 -4.09 -10.56
N ARG A 62 -2.12 -3.88 -10.40
CA ARG A 62 -2.70 -2.55 -10.51
C ARG A 62 -2.14 -1.59 -9.46
N THR A 63 -2.01 -2.03 -8.20
CA THR A 63 -1.45 -1.18 -7.14
C THR A 63 0.03 -0.86 -7.38
N ARG A 64 0.81 -1.81 -7.88
CA ARG A 64 2.21 -1.58 -8.26
C ARG A 64 2.34 -0.53 -9.37
N ALA A 65 1.43 -0.55 -10.35
CA ALA A 65 1.42 0.39 -11.46
C ALA A 65 0.98 1.82 -11.10
N GLU A 66 0.47 2.07 -9.89
CA GLU A 66 0.03 3.42 -9.48
C GLU A 66 1.19 4.44 -9.50
N ILE A 67 2.42 3.99 -9.24
CA ILE A 67 3.63 4.83 -9.29
C ILE A 67 3.93 5.40 -10.69
N ASP A 68 3.51 4.71 -11.76
CA ASP A 68 3.79 5.09 -13.14
C ASP A 68 2.84 6.16 -13.68
N THR A 69 1.78 6.49 -12.93
CA THR A 69 0.73 7.43 -13.36
C THR A 69 0.88 8.85 -12.81
N VAL A 70 2.07 9.18 -12.28
CA VAL A 70 2.35 10.42 -11.53
C VAL A 70 3.01 11.50 -12.37
#